data_AF-A0A7C4J399-F1
#
_entry.id   AF-A0A7C4J399-F1
#
_cell.length_a   1.000
_cell.length_b   1.000
_cell.length_c   1.000
_cell.angle_alpha   90.00
_cell.angle_beta   90.00
_cell.angle_gamma   90.00
#
_symmetry.space_group_name_H-M   'P 1'
#
loop_
_entity.id
_entity.type
_entity.pdbx_description
1 polymer ?
#
loop_
_entity_poly.entity_id
_entity_poly.type
_entity_poly.pdbx_seq_one_letter_code
_entity_poly.pdbx_strand_id
1 'polypeptide(L)' 'FYGRYFFSIVESAIIGIIFSIIGNIGDLFESAMKRDGAIKDSGSIIPGHGGMWDVFDSTIFAMPLFYYYLIIRGIA' A
#
# COMPACT_ATOMS: atom_id res chain seq x y z
N PHE A 1 -10.25 -13.74 24.50
CA PHE A 1 -10.25 -12.60 23.57
C PHE A 1 -8.90 -12.42 22.85
N TYR A 2 -7.73 -12.59 23.50
CA TYR A 2 -6.41 -12.38 22.85
C TYR A 2 -5.78 -13.58 22.08
N GLY A 3 -6.31 -14.80 22.19
CA GLY A 3 -5.61 -16.01 21.72
C GLY A 3 -5.73 -16.36 20.23
N ARG A 4 -6.54 -15.66 19.42
CA ARG A 4 -6.85 -16.05 18.02
C ARG A 4 -6.27 -15.14 16.93
N TYR A 5 -5.54 -14.09 17.29
CA TYR A 5 -5.12 -13.05 16.33
C TYR A 5 -3.65 -13.14 15.90
N PHE A 6 -2.87 -14.09 16.41
CA PHE A 6 -1.50 -14.27 15.93
C PHE A 6 -1.53 -14.79 14.49
N PHE A 7 -0.95 -14.01 13.58
CA PHE A 7 -0.68 -14.47 12.22
C PHE A 7 0.43 -15.52 12.29
N SER A 8 0.24 -16.63 11.58
CA SER A 8 1.34 -17.57 11.38
C SER A 8 2.49 -16.87 10.66
N ILE A 9 3.73 -17.30 10.91
CA ILE A 9 4.92 -16.83 10.18
C ILE A 9 4.74 -17.04 8.67
N VAL A 10 4.14 -18.16 8.27
CA VAL A 10 3.89 -18.47 6.85
C VAL A 10 2.83 -17.53 6.27
N GLU A 11 1.75 -17.27 7.00
CA GLU A 11 0.71 -16.31 6.57
C GLU A 11 1.30 -14.91 6.40
N SER A 12 2.05 -14.45 7.41
CA SER A 12 2.71 -13.13 7.41
C SER A 12 3.68 -12.99 6.24
N ALA A 13 4.46 -14.04 5.94
CA ALA A 13 5.38 -14.05 4.82
C ALA A 13 4.66 -13.96 3.47
N ILE A 14 3.58 -14.72 3.27
CA ILE A 14 2.78 -14.70 2.04
C ILE A 14 2.15 -13.32 1.82
N ILE A 15 1.54 -12.75 2.87
CA ILE A 15 0.90 -11.43 2.79
C ILE A 15 1.93 -10.33 2.54
N GLY A 16 3.10 -10.42 3.19
CA GLY A 16 4.21 -9.49 2.96
C GLY A 16 4.67 -9.48 1.49
N ILE A 17 4.78 -10.66 0.87
CA ILE A 17 5.12 -10.77 -0.57
C ILE A 17 4.03 -10.13 -1.43
N ILE A 18 2.76 -10.43 -1.16
CA ILE A 18 1.63 -9.87 -1.92
C ILE A 18 1.62 -8.33 -1.81
N PHE A 19 1.78 -7.78 -0.59
CA PHE A 19 1.82 -6.33 -0.39
C PHE A 19 3.03 -5.67 -1.01
N SER A 20 4.19 -6.33 -1.02
CA SER A 20 5.35 -5.81 -1.72
C SER A 20 5.07 -5.65 -3.22
N ILE A 21 4.46 -6.65 -3.85
CA ILE A 21 4.11 -6.58 -5.28
C ILE A 21 3.10 -5.46 -5.55
N ILE A 22 2.05 -5.38 -4.74
CA ILE A 22 0.97 -4.40 -4.93
C ILE A 22 1.44 -2.98 -4.62
N GLY A 23 2.27 -2.79 -3.61
CA GLY A 23 2.88 -1.49 -3.30
C GLY A 23 3.73 -0.97 -4.45
N ASN A 24 4.55 -1.84 -5.07
CA ASN A 24 5.33 -1.48 -6.27
C ASN A 24 4.42 -1.14 -7.47
N ILE A 25 3.28 -1.81 -7.62
CA ILE A 25 2.30 -1.46 -8.67
C ILE A 25 1.71 -0.07 -8.43
N GLY A 26 1.41 0.28 -7.18
CA GLY A 26 0.90 1.61 -6.80
C GLY A 26 1.88 2.74 -7.13
N ASP A 27 3.15 2.57 -6.77
CA ASP A 27 4.23 3.52 -7.11
C ASP A 27 4.43 3.68 -8.63
N LEU A 28 4.37 2.57 -9.38
CA LEU A 28 4.43 2.63 -10.85
C LEU A 28 3.20 3.31 -11.46
N PHE A 29 2.01 3.09 -10.89
CA PHE A 29 0.77 3.72 -11.34
C PHE A 29 0.83 5.24 -11.13
N GLU A 30 1.30 5.67 -9.96
CA GLU A 30 1.53 7.09 -9.65
C GLU A 30 2.54 7.71 -10.63
N SER A 31 3.65 7.02 -10.87
CA SER A 31 4.67 7.43 -11.84
C SER A 31 4.11 7.56 -13.26
N ALA A 32 3.18 6.69 -13.66
CA ALA A 32 2.51 6.77 -14.95
C ALA A 32 1.54 7.96 -15.02
N MET A 33 0.76 8.20 -13.96
CA MET A 33 -0.13 9.36 -13.88
C MET A 33 0.63 10.69 -13.96
N LYS A 34 1.78 10.79 -13.28
CA LYS A 34 2.66 11.96 -13.35
C LYS A 34 3.12 12.25 -14.79
N ARG A 35 3.48 11.21 -15.55
CA ARG A 35 3.89 11.36 -16.95
C ARG A 35 2.76 11.83 -17.86
N ASP A 36 1.55 11.30 -17.65
CA ASP A 36 0.38 11.71 -18.43
C ASP A 36 -0.01 13.17 -18.16
N GLY A 37 0.15 13.62 -16.91
CA GLY A 37 -0.05 15.01 -16.52
C GLY A 37 1.09 15.97 -16.88
N ALA A 38 2.20 15.48 -17.47
CA ALA A 38 3.45 16.24 -17.68
C ALA A 38 4.01 16.92 -16.42
N ILE A 39 3.67 16.40 -15.23
CA ILE A 39 4.04 16.94 -13.91
C ILE A 39 4.96 15.92 -13.24
N LYS A 40 6.13 16.36 -12.79
CA LYS A 40 7.16 15.46 -12.26
C LYS A 40 7.04 15.17 -10.77
N ASP A 41 6.53 16.14 -10.00
CA ASP A 41 6.26 15.99 -8.57
C ASP A 41 4.79 16.26 -8.32
N SER A 42 4.12 15.36 -7.60
CA SER A 42 2.69 15.47 -7.30
C SER A 42 2.36 16.67 -6.37
N GLY A 43 3.41 17.30 -5.82
CA GLY A 43 3.38 18.56 -5.07
C GLY A 43 4.66 18.75 -4.26
N SER A 44 4.75 19.83 -3.48
CA SER A 44 5.86 20.06 -2.52
C SER A 44 5.37 20.17 -1.07
N ILE A 45 4.21 19.57 -0.78
CA ILE A 45 3.53 19.72 0.52
C ILE A 45 4.36 19.10 1.64
N ILE A 46 5.14 18.05 1.37
CA ILE A 46 5.96 17.37 2.38
C ILE A 46 7.44 17.70 2.12
N PRO A 47 8.05 18.57 2.95
CA PRO A 47 9.44 18.97 2.76
C PRO A 47 10.36 17.74 2.85
N GLY A 48 11.06 17.46 1.76
CA GLY A 48 11.99 16.33 1.64
C GLY A 48 11.39 15.00 1.18
N HIS A 49 10.07 14.87 1.02
CA HIS A 49 9.39 13.65 0.54
C HIS A 49 8.54 13.86 -0.72
N GLY A 50 8.39 15.11 -1.19
CA GLY A 50 7.62 15.42 -2.40
C GLY A 50 6.17 15.75 -2.10
N GLY A 51 5.26 15.26 -2.93
CA GLY A 51 3.83 15.49 -2.79
C GLY A 51 3.17 14.52 -1.82
N MET A 52 2.00 14.89 -1.32
CA MET A 52 1.22 14.00 -0.46
C MET A 52 0.81 12.70 -1.20
N TRP A 53 0.64 12.77 -2.53
CA TRP A 53 0.36 11.61 -3.36
C TRP A 53 1.54 10.63 -3.47
N ASP A 54 2.78 11.12 -3.50
CA ASP A 54 4.00 10.28 -3.49
C ASP A 54 4.14 9.48 -2.17
N VAL A 55 3.48 9.90 -1.09
CA VAL A 55 3.50 9.19 0.21
C VAL A 55 2.40 8.12 0.29
N PHE A 56 1.31 8.30 -0.46
CA PHE A 56 0.14 7.42 -0.37
C PHE A 56 0.02 6.43 -1.52
N ASP A 57 0.80 6.56 -2.59
CA ASP A 57 0.75 5.73 -3.81
C ASP A 57 0.68 4.22 -3.55
N SER A 58 1.62 3.68 -2.80
CA SER A 58 1.76 2.28 -2.43
C SER A 58 0.76 1.88 -1.35
N THR A 59 0.47 2.79 -0.41
CA THR A 59 -0.43 2.54 0.72
C THR A 59 -1.88 2.45 0.29
N ILE A 60 -2.33 3.31 -0.64
CA ILE A 60 -3.70 3.31 -1.18
C ILE A 60 -4.00 1.99 -1.90
N PHE A 61 -3.02 1.40 -2.58
CA PHE A 61 -3.20 0.11 -3.25
C PHE A 61 -3.15 -1.07 -2.27
N ALA A 62 -2.35 -0.99 -1.20
CA ALA A 62 -2.25 -2.06 -0.19
C ALA A 62 -3.43 -2.09 0.80
N MET A 63 -4.00 -0.93 1.16
CA MET A 63 -5.06 -0.81 2.19
C MET A 63 -6.32 -1.65 1.91
N PRO A 64 -6.94 -1.62 0.71
CA PRO A 64 -8.14 -2.40 0.44
C PRO A 64 -7.90 -3.90 0.55
N LEU A 65 -6.75 -4.38 0.05
CA LEU A 65 -6.39 -5.78 0.18
C LEU A 65 -6.21 -6.20 1.63
N PHE A 66 -5.56 -5.36 2.43
CA PHE A 66 -5.40 -5.65 3.86
C PHE A 66 -6.74 -5.71 4.58
N TYR A 67 -7.65 -4.79 4.27
CA TYR A 67 -8.99 -4.79 4.84
C TYR A 67 -9.77 -6.07 4.48
N TYR A 68 -9.78 -6.47 3.20
CA TYR A 68 -10.42 -7.71 2.78
C TYR A 68 -9.78 -8.95 3.43
N TYR A 69 -8.46 -8.95 3.59
CA TYR A 69 -7.77 -10.02 4.29
C TYR A 69 -8.23 -10.15 5.76
N LEU A 70 -8.40 -9.03 6.46
CA LEU A 70 -8.92 -9.03 7.83
C LEU A 70 -10.37 -9.53 7.91
N ILE A 71 -11.22 -9.19 6.93
CA ILE A 71 -12.60 -9.71 6.83
C ILE A 71 -12.59 -11.23 6.62
N ILE A 72 -11.78 -11.74 5.68
CA ILE A 72 -11.70 -13.19 5.41
C ILE A 72 -11.23 -13.95 6.65
N ARG A 73 -10.34 -13.36 7.45
CA ARG A 73 -9.90 -13.91 8.75
C ARG A 73 -10.97 -13.81 9.85
N GLY A 74 -12.08 -13.12 9.63
CA GLY A 74 -13.12 -12.88 10.63
C GLY A 74 -12.66 -11.98 11.78
N ILE A 75 -11.67 -11.12 11.53
CA ILE A 75 -11.12 -10.15 12.50
C ILE A 75 -11.86 -8.82 12.39
N ALA A 76 -12.26 -8.45 11.18
CA ALA A 76 -12.95 -7.21 10.83
C ALA A 76 -14.37 -7.49 10.32
#